data_AF-A0A946KXD8-F1
#
_entry.id   AF-A0A946KXD8-F1
#
_cell.length_a   1.000
_cell.length_b   1.000
_cell.length_c   1.000
_cell.angle_alpha   90.00
_cell.angle_beta   90.00
_cell.angle_gamma   90.00
#
_symmetry.space_group_name_H-M   'P 1'
#
loop_
_entity.id
_entity.type
_entity.pdbx_description
1 polymer ?
#
loop_
_entity_poly.entity_id
_entity_poly.type
_entity_poly.pdbx_seq_one_letter_code
_entity_poly.pdbx_strand_id
1 'polypeptide(L)'
;MLDFAQCMREEGINFPDPSFDIDGNPEFDDVNIENDDEFEAAFDNCENILREALPEQFDLDPEVEAALVDASLEFSQCMRDEGIDFPDPKPGEFGFFAFRDAGIDFQSEDVQQAFEICQPENPLENLDE
;
A
#
# COMPACT_ATOMS: atom_id res chain seq x y z
N MET A 1 -1.61 -11.91 12.81
CA MET A 1 -1.58 -12.99 11.78
C MET A 1 -2.82 -13.87 11.85
N LEU A 2 -3.10 -14.58 12.95
CA LEU A 2 -4.37 -15.32 13.09
C LEU A 2 -5.59 -14.37 13.05
N ASP A 3 -5.50 -13.23 13.75
CA ASP A 3 -6.58 -12.22 13.75
C ASP A 3 -6.80 -11.61 12.36
N PHE A 4 -5.74 -11.50 11.55
CA PHE A 4 -5.84 -11.05 10.16
C PHE A 4 -6.59 -12.09 9.32
N ALA A 5 -6.21 -13.36 9.40
CA ALA A 5 -6.91 -14.44 8.71
C ALA A 5 -8.39 -14.55 9.11
N GLN A 6 -8.70 -14.31 10.39
CA GLN A 6 -10.08 -14.23 10.88
C GLN A 6 -10.84 -13.06 10.25
N CYS A 7 -10.26 -11.86 10.27
CA CYS A 7 -10.86 -10.67 9.66
C CYS A 7 -11.15 -10.90 8.16
N MET A 8 -10.20 -11.47 7.40
CA MET A 8 -10.41 -11.76 5.98
C MET A 8 -11.61 -12.69 5.76
N ARG A 9 -11.81 -13.69 6.63
CA ARG A 9 -13.00 -14.56 6.57
C ARG A 9 -14.30 -13.86 6.96
N GLU A 10 -14.25 -12.89 7.87
CA GLU A 10 -15.42 -12.05 8.21
C GLU A 10 -15.82 -11.15 7.05
N GLU A 11 -14.85 -10.66 6.28
CA GLU A 11 -15.04 -9.91 5.04
C GLU A 11 -15.51 -10.79 3.86
N GLY A 12 -15.57 -12.11 4.04
CA GLY A 12 -16.08 -13.06 3.05
C GLY A 12 -15.00 -13.79 2.24
N ILE A 13 -13.73 -13.44 2.44
CA ILE A 13 -12.60 -14.12 1.78
C ILE A 13 -12.31 -15.43 2.50
N ASN A 14 -12.37 -16.55 1.78
CA ASN A 14 -11.95 -17.84 2.32
C ASN A 14 -10.43 -17.90 2.50
N PHE A 15 -9.94 -17.29 3.57
CA PHE A 15 -8.53 -17.14 3.86
C PHE A 15 -8.07 -18.18 4.90
N PRO A 16 -7.00 -18.96 4.62
CA PRO A 16 -6.50 -20.00 5.52
C PRO A 16 -5.82 -19.40 6.77
N ASP A 17 -5.79 -20.17 7.85
CA ASP A 17 -4.95 -19.83 9.00
C ASP A 17 -3.46 -20.05 8.68
N PRO A 18 -2.54 -19.24 9.23
CA PRO A 18 -1.12 -19.39 8.96
C PRO A 18 -0.56 -20.67 9.60
N SER A 19 0.22 -21.43 8.82
CA SER A 19 1.16 -22.42 9.32
C SER A 19 2.53 -21.76 9.58
N PHE A 20 3.51 -22.50 10.09
CA PHE A 20 4.86 -21.98 10.31
C PHE A 20 5.89 -22.98 9.78
N ASP A 21 6.89 -22.45 9.09
CA ASP A 21 8.02 -23.24 8.59
C ASP A 21 8.98 -23.64 9.74
N ILE A 22 10.10 -24.28 9.40
CA ILE A 22 11.09 -24.72 10.37
C ILE A 22 11.83 -23.56 11.06
N ASP A 23 11.90 -22.42 10.41
CA ASP A 23 12.52 -21.20 10.91
C ASP A 23 11.52 -20.34 11.71
N GLY A 24 10.26 -20.76 11.78
CA GLY A 24 9.18 -20.07 12.48
C GLY A 24 8.60 -18.91 11.68
N ASN A 25 8.86 -18.83 10.37
CA ASN A 25 8.21 -17.86 9.50
C ASN A 25 6.79 -18.34 9.22
N PRO A 26 5.81 -17.43 9.23
CA PRO A 26 4.45 -17.79 8.89
C PRO A 26 4.29 -18.07 7.40
N GLU A 27 3.58 -19.14 7.07
CA GLU A 27 3.21 -19.52 5.70
C GLU A 27 1.69 -19.64 5.59
N PHE A 28 1.13 -19.29 4.43
CA PHE A 28 -0.28 -19.49 4.13
C PHE A 28 -0.42 -20.50 3.00
N ASP A 29 -0.80 -21.72 3.36
CA ASP A 29 -1.06 -22.78 2.39
C ASP A 29 -2.44 -22.58 1.75
N ASP A 30 -2.55 -22.83 0.44
CA ASP A 30 -3.82 -22.83 -0.30
C ASP A 30 -4.61 -21.50 -0.29
N VAL A 31 -3.93 -20.35 -0.41
CA VAL A 31 -4.60 -19.06 -0.67
C VAL A 31 -5.17 -19.07 -2.09
N ASN A 32 -6.49 -19.22 -2.19
CA ASN A 32 -7.22 -19.14 -3.46
C ASN A 32 -8.01 -17.82 -3.53
N ILE A 33 -7.43 -16.82 -4.19
CA ILE A 33 -8.12 -15.56 -4.47
C ILE A 33 -8.87 -15.72 -5.79
N GLU A 34 -10.20 -15.82 -5.70
CA GLU A 34 -11.07 -15.96 -6.87
C GLU A 34 -11.50 -14.61 -7.44
N ASN A 35 -11.50 -13.57 -6.60
CA ASN A 35 -11.96 -12.22 -6.91
C ASN A 35 -11.01 -11.20 -6.28
N ASP A 36 -10.19 -10.58 -7.13
CA ASP A 36 -9.16 -9.63 -6.69
C ASP A 36 -9.78 -8.37 -6.05
N ASP A 37 -10.89 -7.86 -6.58
CA ASP A 37 -11.55 -6.66 -6.07
C ASP A 37 -12.11 -6.88 -4.65
N GLU A 38 -12.70 -8.05 -4.41
CA GLU A 38 -13.24 -8.43 -3.09
C GLU A 38 -12.12 -8.68 -2.09
N PHE A 39 -11.03 -9.30 -2.56
CA PHE A 39 -9.84 -9.51 -1.74
C PHE A 39 -9.17 -8.19 -1.35
N GLU A 40 -9.01 -7.25 -2.28
CA GLU A 40 -8.44 -5.94 -2.02
C GLU A 40 -9.29 -5.19 -0.99
N ALA A 41 -10.62 -5.12 -1.19
CA ALA A 41 -11.51 -4.49 -0.23
C ALA A 41 -11.44 -5.13 1.19
N ALA A 42 -11.39 -6.47 1.26
CA ALA A 42 -11.22 -7.17 2.52
C ALA A 42 -9.86 -6.90 3.16
N PHE A 43 -8.80 -6.89 2.36
CA PHE A 43 -7.44 -6.62 2.81
C PHE A 43 -7.35 -5.21 3.41
N ASP A 44 -7.93 -4.21 2.76
CA ASP A 44 -7.96 -2.82 3.25
C ASP A 44 -8.61 -2.73 4.64
N ASN A 45 -9.73 -3.43 4.83
CA ASN A 45 -10.43 -3.48 6.12
C ASN A 45 -9.61 -4.19 7.21
N CYS A 46 -8.76 -5.14 6.83
CA CYS A 46 -7.99 -5.98 7.74
C CYS A 46 -6.51 -5.57 7.89
N GLU A 47 -6.00 -4.63 7.07
CA GLU A 47 -4.58 -4.30 6.93
C GLU A 47 -3.95 -3.85 8.26
N ASN A 48 -4.69 -3.09 9.07
CA ASN A 48 -4.21 -2.62 10.36
C ASN A 48 -3.85 -3.77 11.31
N ILE A 49 -4.59 -4.88 11.26
CA ILE A 49 -4.29 -6.07 12.07
C ILE A 49 -2.96 -6.69 11.65
N LEU A 50 -2.64 -6.65 10.35
CA LEU A 50 -1.36 -7.14 9.84
C LEU A 50 -0.20 -6.23 10.26
N ARG A 51 -0.38 -4.91 10.14
CA ARG A 51 0.61 -3.90 10.57
C ARG A 51 0.93 -3.99 12.05
N GLU A 52 -0.09 -4.15 12.90
CA GLU A 52 0.10 -4.34 14.34
C GLU A 52 0.75 -5.68 14.69
N ALA A 53 0.47 -6.73 13.90
CA ALA A 53 1.02 -8.07 14.15
C ALA A 53 2.48 -8.21 13.69
N LEU A 54 2.93 -7.41 12.73
CA LEU A 54 4.25 -7.50 12.12
C LEU A 54 4.96 -6.13 12.05
N PRO A 55 5.09 -5.39 13.17
CA PRO A 55 5.60 -4.03 13.15
C PRO A 55 7.02 -3.95 12.55
N GLU A 56 7.90 -4.90 12.87
CA GLU A 56 9.28 -4.92 12.34
C GLU A 56 9.34 -5.13 10.82
N GLN A 57 8.30 -5.70 10.19
CA GLN A 57 8.27 -5.84 8.72
C GLN A 57 7.81 -4.56 8.02
N PHE A 58 7.17 -3.66 8.76
CA PHE A 58 6.69 -2.36 8.26
C PHE A 58 7.50 -1.18 8.83
N ASP A 59 8.47 -1.45 9.71
CA ASP A 59 9.39 -0.46 10.26
C ASP A 59 10.48 -0.17 9.20
N LEU A 60 10.23 0.85 8.38
CA LEU A 60 11.24 1.36 7.46
C LEU A 60 12.30 2.13 8.24
N ASP A 61 13.50 2.21 7.68
CA ASP A 61 14.49 3.14 8.20
C ASP A 61 13.90 4.57 8.17
N PRO A 62 14.01 5.38 9.25
CA PRO A 62 13.39 6.70 9.31
C PRO A 62 13.82 7.65 8.19
N GLU A 63 15.05 7.50 7.67
CA GLU A 63 15.55 8.29 6.55
C GLU A 63 14.88 7.88 5.23
N VAL A 64 14.71 6.56 5.03
CA VAL A 64 13.95 6.00 3.90
C VAL A 64 12.48 6.42 3.97
N GLU A 65 11.86 6.33 5.15
CA GLU A 65 10.48 6.75 5.37
C GLU A 65 10.29 8.23 5.00
N ALA A 66 11.15 9.11 5.52
CA ALA A 66 11.10 10.54 5.25
C ALA A 66 11.23 10.82 3.74
N ALA A 67 12.18 10.18 3.06
CA ALA A 67 12.38 10.36 1.62
C ALA A 67 11.14 9.93 0.81
N LEU A 68 10.49 8.83 1.19
CA LEU A 68 9.26 8.35 0.55
C LEU A 68 8.07 9.29 0.79
N VAL A 69 7.93 9.83 2.01
CA VAL A 69 6.90 10.81 2.34
C VAL A 69 7.10 12.09 1.52
N ASP A 70 8.32 12.63 1.50
CA ASP A 70 8.63 13.89 0.80
C ASP A 70 8.37 13.74 -0.71
N ALA A 71 8.84 12.67 -1.34
CA ALA A 71 8.61 12.43 -2.76
C ALA A 71 7.12 12.22 -3.10
N SER A 72 6.37 11.57 -2.21
CA SER A 72 4.93 11.40 -2.38
C SER A 72 4.19 12.73 -2.24
N LEU A 73 4.63 13.62 -1.34
CA LEU A 73 4.08 14.98 -1.21
C LEU A 73 4.39 15.85 -2.43
N GLU A 74 5.61 15.78 -2.95
CA GLU A 74 6.00 16.49 -4.18
C GLU A 74 5.17 16.00 -5.38
N PHE A 75 4.98 14.69 -5.50
CA PHE A 75 4.11 14.10 -6.51
C PHE A 75 2.67 14.60 -6.40
N SER A 76 2.08 14.55 -5.20
CA SER A 76 0.73 15.05 -4.94
C SER A 76 0.58 16.54 -5.26
N GLN A 77 1.61 17.35 -4.97
CA GLN A 77 1.63 18.77 -5.33
C GLN A 77 1.65 18.97 -6.85
N CYS A 78 2.52 18.26 -7.58
CA CYS A 78 2.58 18.36 -9.03
C CYS A 78 1.25 17.97 -9.69
N MET A 79 0.61 16.89 -9.24
CA MET A 79 -0.68 16.45 -9.77
C MET A 79 -1.76 17.54 -9.59
N ARG A 80 -1.74 18.26 -8.45
CA ARG A 80 -2.63 19.41 -8.22
C ARG A 80 -2.32 20.60 -9.11
N ASP A 81 -1.05 20.84 -9.42
CA ASP A 81 -0.64 21.89 -10.35
C ASP A 81 -1.10 21.60 -11.80
N GLU A 82 -1.14 20.31 -12.20
CA GLU A 82 -1.74 19.85 -13.45
C GLU A 82 -3.29 19.86 -13.43
N GLY A 83 -3.90 20.25 -12.31
CA GLY A 83 -5.35 20.41 -12.16
C GLY A 83 -6.09 19.15 -11.73
N ILE A 84 -5.37 18.11 -11.29
CA ILE A 84 -5.96 16.89 -10.72
C ILE A 84 -6.15 17.10 -9.22
N ASP A 85 -7.36 16.90 -8.71
CA ASP A 85 -7.63 16.96 -7.26
C ASP A 85 -7.01 15.73 -6.57
N PHE A 86 -5.72 15.84 -6.26
CA PHE A 86 -4.88 14.75 -5.78
C PHE A 86 -4.58 14.92 -4.28
N PRO A 87 -4.89 13.92 -3.42
CA PRO A 87 -4.68 14.02 -1.98
C PRO A 87 -3.20 13.84 -1.61
N ASP A 88 -2.84 14.31 -0.40
CA ASP A 88 -1.54 14.00 0.20
C ASP A 88 -1.55 12.57 0.80
N PRO A 89 -0.40 11.86 0.82
CA PRO A 89 -0.29 10.52 1.39
C PRO A 89 -0.47 10.53 2.92
N LYS A 90 -0.97 9.43 3.49
CA LYS A 90 -1.01 9.26 4.95
C LYS A 90 0.34 8.72 5.46
N PRO A 91 0.75 9.05 6.70
CA PRO A 91 1.95 8.47 7.31
C PRO A 91 1.89 6.93 7.34
N GLY A 92 2.97 6.27 6.92
CA GLY A 92 3.06 4.81 6.86
C GLY A 92 2.37 4.15 5.65
N GLU A 93 1.73 4.92 4.76
CA GLU A 93 1.21 4.45 3.48
C GLU A 93 2.13 4.94 2.34
N PHE A 94 2.62 4.02 1.51
CA PHE A 94 3.57 4.32 0.44
C PHE A 94 3.16 3.67 -0.88
N GLY A 95 3.62 4.23 -2.00
CA GLY A 95 3.36 3.71 -3.33
C GLY A 95 1.87 3.68 -3.67
N PHE A 96 1.40 2.60 -4.31
CA PHE A 96 -0.01 2.44 -4.72
C PHE A 96 -1.00 2.61 -3.54
N PHE A 97 -0.64 2.10 -2.36
CA PHE A 97 -1.49 2.13 -1.19
C PHE A 97 -1.77 3.55 -0.65
N ALA A 98 -0.85 4.49 -0.90
CA ALA A 98 -0.97 5.88 -0.42
C ALA A 98 -2.14 6.65 -1.06
N PHE A 99 -2.61 6.21 -2.22
CA PHE A 99 -3.61 6.95 -3.01
C PHE A 99 -4.82 6.11 -3.42
N ARG A 100 -4.98 4.88 -2.89
CA ARG A 100 -6.10 3.99 -3.23
C ARG A 100 -7.47 4.62 -2.92
N ASP A 101 -7.54 5.38 -1.82
CA ASP A 101 -8.75 6.05 -1.35
C ASP A 101 -9.03 7.39 -2.04
N ALA A 102 -8.19 7.81 -2.98
CA ALA A 102 -8.25 9.15 -3.56
C ALA A 102 -9.50 9.42 -4.40
N GLY A 103 -10.24 8.36 -4.79
CA GLY A 103 -11.40 8.48 -5.67
C GLY A 103 -11.05 9.00 -7.07
N ILE A 104 -9.79 8.81 -7.49
CA ILE A 104 -9.23 9.28 -8.76
C ILE A 104 -9.44 8.22 -9.83
N ASP A 105 -9.93 8.64 -10.99
CA ASP A 105 -9.98 7.78 -12.17
C ASP A 105 -8.62 7.75 -12.86
N PHE A 106 -7.78 6.79 -12.45
CA PHE A 106 -6.46 6.54 -13.05
C PHE A 106 -6.51 6.11 -14.53
N GLN A 107 -7.70 5.79 -15.06
CA GLN A 107 -7.87 5.47 -16.48
C GLN A 107 -8.21 6.71 -17.33
N SER A 108 -8.45 7.86 -16.72
CA SER A 108 -8.74 9.09 -17.44
C SER A 108 -7.50 9.65 -18.14
N GLU A 109 -7.71 10.22 -19.34
CA GLU A 109 -6.62 10.78 -20.15
C GLU A 109 -5.91 11.95 -19.44
N ASP A 110 -6.65 12.75 -18.67
CA ASP A 110 -6.09 13.90 -17.94
C ASP A 110 -5.17 13.42 -16.80
N VAL A 111 -5.58 12.39 -16.05
CA VAL A 111 -4.75 11.80 -14.99
C VAL A 111 -3.49 11.17 -15.59
N GLN A 112 -3.61 10.39 -16.67
CA GLN A 112 -2.45 9.76 -17.29
C GLN A 112 -1.41 10.78 -17.79
N GLN A 113 -1.86 11.88 -18.41
CA GLN A 113 -0.98 12.96 -18.84
C GLN A 113 -0.29 13.64 -17.66
N ALA A 114 -1.04 13.93 -16.59
CA ALA A 114 -0.46 14.50 -15.38
C ALA A 114 0.57 13.56 -14.74
N PHE A 115 0.31 12.24 -14.72
CA PHE A 115 1.26 11.24 -14.23
C PHE A 115 2.57 11.19 -15.04
N GLU A 116 2.51 11.33 -16.36
CA GLU A 116 3.71 11.39 -17.21
C GLU A 116 4.53 12.67 -16.95
N ILE A 117 3.87 13.79 -16.68
CA ILE A 117 4.52 15.07 -16.37
C ILE A 117 5.13 15.04 -14.96
N CYS A 118 4.38 14.50 -14.00
CA CYS A 118 4.71 14.50 -12.58
C CYS A 118 5.51 13.28 -12.14
N GLN A 119 5.98 12.44 -13.07
CA GLN A 119 6.59 11.16 -12.76
C GLN A 119 7.68 11.31 -11.68
N PRO A 120 7.53 10.68 -10.50
CA PRO A 120 8.48 10.90 -9.41
C PRO A 120 9.83 10.27 -9.76
N GLU A 121 10.91 11.02 -9.57
CA GLU A 121 12.25 10.46 -9.55
C GLU A 121 12.38 9.44 -8.40
N ASN A 122 13.28 8.46 -8.51
CA ASN A 122 13.44 7.46 -7.46
C ASN A 122 13.99 8.15 -6.19
N PRO A 123 13.19 8.26 -5.11
CA PRO A 123 13.62 8.99 -3.92
C PRO A 123 14.71 8.29 -3.13
N LEU A 124 14.97 7.01 -3.46
CA LEU A 124 15.99 6.20 -2.80
C LEU A 124 17.35 6.27 -3.52
N GLU A 125 17.43 6.90 -4.70
CA GLU A 125 18.65 6.89 -5.52
C GLU A 125 19.84 7.57 -4.82
N ASN A 126 19.60 8.46 -3.86
CA ASN A 126 20.63 9.23 -3.16
C ASN A 126 20.79 8.84 -1.68
N LEU A 127 20.14 7.77 -1.20
CA LEU A 127 20.20 7.38 0.21
C LEU A 127 21.37 6.42 0.54
N ASP A 128 22.15 6.03 -0.46
CA ASP A 128 23.29 5.10 -0.34
C ASP A 128 24.68 5.80 -0.20
N GLU A 129 24.74 7.13 0.00
CA GLU A 129 26.00 7.89 0.15
C GLU A 129 26.50 8.09 1.59
#